data_AF-A0A1B7VPS0-F1
#
_entry.id   AF-A0A1B7VPS0-F1
#
_cell.length_a   1.000
_cell.length_b   1.000
_cell.length_c   1.000
_cell.angle_alpha   90.00
_cell.angle_beta   90.00
_cell.angle_gamma   90.00
#
_symmetry.space_group_name_H-M   'P 1'
#
loop_
_entity.id
_entity.type
_entity.pdbx_description
1 polymer ?
#
loop_
_entity_poly.entity_id
_entity_poly.type
_entity_poly.pdbx_seq_one_letter_code
_entity_poly.pdbx_strand_id
1 'polypeptide(L)'
;MDTIYLIFKTTLMNYSELLDIFQSSLCLTNKVFNFLDANYEELNEKNKIRHHILFKMKSTSTTIFKILNQDTENPNFIDFSSAAILTRSILECYKTFYYLTSDTLLAYELEFRLLILELYDTLERQKMIQLLKARELEEIEKQELKEQLDEVKNKIKINQYYQLLELEKEEHQKYKQLFKKDDTCKNLFSEEDKFDKAVMDVAGCFISHYKVLSNRLVKIIPGYEHEEEKIKHRYKFLYKYLSNFVHVSPYSISQHSHLISIDELKKIVLPIVFYLNIANNDILDDFPDLEEELQVKTNNPEIFEGLGEFIEWLRCDIIN
;
A
#
# COMPACT_ATOMS: atom_id res chain seq x y z
N MET A 1 -7.69 29.45 -13.36
CA MET A 1 -7.56 30.13 -12.04
C MET A 1 -7.57 29.14 -10.89
N ASP A 2 -8.12 27.93 -11.07
CA ASP A 2 -8.30 26.96 -9.97
C ASP A 2 -6.99 26.32 -9.47
N THR A 3 -6.00 26.10 -10.34
CA THR A 3 -4.70 25.50 -9.95
C THR A 3 -3.87 26.42 -9.04
N ILE A 4 -3.86 27.73 -9.30
CA ILE A 4 -3.15 28.72 -8.48
C ILE A 4 -3.85 28.88 -7.12
N TYR A 5 -5.18 28.82 -7.07
CA TYR A 5 -5.94 28.85 -5.82
C TYR A 5 -5.67 27.62 -4.94
N LEU A 6 -5.59 26.42 -5.55
CA LEU A 6 -5.24 25.18 -4.86
C LEU A 6 -3.81 25.24 -4.29
N ILE A 7 -2.83 25.75 -5.05
CA ILE A 7 -1.43 25.92 -4.61
C ILE A 7 -1.30 26.97 -3.47
N PHE A 8 -2.12 28.03 -3.48
CA PHE A 8 -2.11 29.00 -2.37
C PHE A 8 -2.75 28.46 -1.09
N LYS A 9 -3.80 27.65 -1.21
CA LYS A 9 -4.47 27.02 -0.06
C LYS A 9 -3.60 25.93 0.57
N THR A 10 -2.88 25.16 -0.24
CA THR A 10 -1.97 24.09 0.22
C THR A 10 -0.80 24.59 1.06
N THR A 11 -0.36 25.83 0.85
CA THR A 11 0.74 26.42 1.65
C THR A 11 0.26 26.87 3.04
N LEU A 12 -1.06 27.04 3.22
CA LEU A 12 -1.66 27.60 4.44
C LEU A 12 -2.35 26.57 5.33
N MET A 13 -2.49 25.33 4.87
CA MET A 13 -3.17 24.30 5.66
C MET A 13 -2.50 24.14 7.03
N ASN A 14 -3.28 24.33 8.09
CA ASN A 14 -2.82 24.19 9.47
C ASN A 14 -3.02 22.75 9.98
N TYR A 15 -2.52 22.49 11.19
CA TYR A 15 -2.59 21.15 11.81
C TYR A 15 -4.02 20.61 11.96
N SER A 16 -4.96 21.47 12.39
CA SER A 16 -6.36 21.09 12.60
C SER A 16 -7.01 20.69 11.28
N GLU A 17 -6.85 21.52 10.24
CA GLU A 17 -7.41 21.27 8.92
C GLU A 17 -6.90 19.94 8.32
N LEU A 18 -5.62 19.64 8.51
CA LEU A 18 -5.03 18.38 8.04
C LEU A 18 -5.61 17.16 8.78
N LEU A 19 -5.84 17.28 10.09
CA LEU A 19 -6.49 16.23 10.87
C LEU A 19 -7.96 16.07 10.51
N ASP A 20 -8.68 17.16 10.22
CA ASP A 20 -10.08 17.12 9.79
C ASP A 20 -10.22 16.37 8.46
N ILE A 21 -9.35 16.65 7.47
CA ILE A 21 -9.31 15.91 6.20
C ILE A 21 -9.02 14.42 6.42
N PHE A 22 -8.09 14.10 7.34
CA PHE A 22 -7.80 12.72 7.69
C PHE A 22 -9.00 12.04 8.34
N GLN A 23 -9.66 12.70 9.30
CA GLN A 23 -10.85 12.19 9.95
C GLN A 23 -12.00 11.97 8.96
N SER A 24 -12.22 12.89 8.03
CA SER A 24 -13.22 12.78 6.96
C SER A 24 -12.95 11.56 6.07
N SER A 25 -11.70 11.35 5.66
CA SER A 25 -11.29 10.17 4.87
C SER A 25 -11.50 8.86 5.64
N LEU A 26 -11.14 8.84 6.92
CA LEU A 26 -11.34 7.68 7.80
C LEU A 26 -12.83 7.39 8.03
N CYS A 27 -13.67 8.43 8.15
CA CYS A 27 -15.12 8.30 8.26
C CYS A 27 -15.71 7.63 7.02
N LEU A 28 -15.30 8.06 5.82
CA LEU A 28 -15.73 7.43 4.57
C LEU A 28 -15.32 5.95 4.52
N THR A 29 -14.05 5.65 4.83
CA THR A 29 -13.55 4.27 4.89
C THR A 29 -14.34 3.42 5.88
N ASN A 30 -14.73 3.98 7.03
CA ASN A 30 -15.56 3.27 8.01
C ASN A 30 -16.94 2.92 7.43
N LYS A 31 -17.58 3.83 6.70
CA LYS A 31 -18.88 3.58 6.08
C LYS A 31 -18.79 2.49 5.00
N VAL A 32 -17.81 2.59 4.10
CA VAL A 32 -17.56 1.58 3.06
C VAL A 32 -17.26 0.22 3.68
N PHE A 33 -16.41 0.17 4.70
CA PHE A 33 -16.11 -1.08 5.41
C PHE A 33 -17.36 -1.70 6.04
N ASN A 34 -18.16 -0.92 6.76
CA ASN A 34 -19.36 -1.44 7.42
C ASN A 34 -20.38 -1.98 6.42
N PHE A 35 -20.49 -1.37 5.24
CA PHE A 35 -21.32 -1.91 4.16
C PHE A 35 -20.80 -3.27 3.68
N LEU A 36 -19.51 -3.39 3.40
CA LEU A 36 -18.92 -4.67 2.96
C LEU A 36 -19.08 -5.75 4.05
N ASP A 37 -18.90 -5.37 5.31
CA ASP A 37 -19.03 -6.27 6.46
C ASP A 37 -20.47 -6.78 6.62
N ALA A 38 -21.47 -5.91 6.48
CA ALA A 38 -22.88 -6.28 6.56
C ALA A 38 -23.31 -7.25 5.44
N ASN A 39 -22.63 -7.22 4.29
CA ASN A 39 -22.95 -8.03 3.12
C ASN A 39 -21.91 -9.14 2.85
N TYR A 40 -21.04 -9.46 3.82
CA TYR A 40 -19.82 -10.26 3.59
C TYR A 40 -20.07 -11.63 2.93
N GLU A 41 -21.13 -12.33 3.34
CA GLU A 41 -21.48 -13.66 2.81
C GLU A 41 -21.90 -13.63 1.33
N GLU A 42 -22.43 -12.49 0.87
CA GLU A 42 -22.90 -12.29 -0.51
C GLU A 42 -21.80 -11.73 -1.43
N LEU A 43 -20.67 -11.30 -0.86
CA LEU A 43 -19.55 -10.78 -1.63
C LEU A 43 -18.91 -11.87 -2.49
N ASN A 44 -18.54 -11.53 -3.72
CA ASN A 44 -17.62 -12.36 -4.50
C ASN A 44 -16.21 -12.35 -3.85
N GLU A 45 -15.35 -13.30 -4.25
CA GLU A 45 -14.01 -13.45 -3.68
C GLU A 45 -13.14 -12.19 -3.80
N LYS A 46 -13.21 -11.47 -4.93
CA LYS A 46 -12.53 -10.18 -5.10
C LYS A 46 -12.93 -9.18 -4.01
N ASN A 47 -14.22 -9.06 -3.71
CA ASN A 47 -14.73 -8.12 -2.71
C ASN A 47 -14.48 -8.58 -1.27
N LYS A 48 -14.40 -9.89 -0.99
CA LYS A 48 -13.91 -10.40 0.31
C LYS A 48 -12.45 -10.03 0.56
N ILE A 49 -11.60 -10.16 -0.47
CA ILE A 49 -10.20 -9.72 -0.40
C ILE A 49 -10.11 -8.21 -0.13
N ARG A 50 -10.92 -7.40 -0.84
CA ARG A 50 -11.01 -5.95 -0.60
C ARG A 50 -11.42 -5.63 0.82
N HIS A 51 -12.44 -6.32 1.36
CA HIS A 51 -12.87 -6.16 2.75
C HIS A 51 -11.72 -6.41 3.73
N HIS A 52 -10.98 -7.52 3.57
CA HIS A 52 -9.87 -7.85 4.47
C HIS A 52 -8.75 -6.81 4.42
N ILE A 53 -8.35 -6.36 3.23
CA ILE A 53 -7.28 -5.36 3.08
C ILE A 53 -7.75 -3.99 3.57
N LEU A 54 -9.00 -3.61 3.30
CA LEU A 54 -9.60 -2.36 3.78
C LEU A 54 -9.68 -2.34 5.31
N PHE A 55 -10.00 -3.47 5.96
CA PHE A 55 -9.95 -3.60 7.42
C PHE A 55 -8.56 -3.26 7.97
N LYS A 56 -7.51 -3.80 7.34
CA LYS A 56 -6.13 -3.50 7.72
C LYS A 56 -5.81 -2.01 7.52
N MET A 57 -6.13 -1.44 6.36
CA MET A 57 -5.92 -0.01 6.11
C MET A 57 -6.67 0.89 7.10
N LYS A 58 -7.94 0.57 7.40
CA LYS A 58 -8.79 1.25 8.39
C LYS A 58 -8.19 1.19 9.80
N SER A 59 -7.82 0.01 10.27
CA SER A 59 -7.29 -0.18 11.62
C SER A 59 -5.93 0.51 11.78
N THR A 60 -5.04 0.38 10.80
CA THR A 60 -3.77 1.12 10.76
C THR A 60 -4.00 2.63 10.76
N SER A 61 -4.91 3.14 9.93
CA SER A 61 -5.24 4.57 9.86
C SER A 61 -5.85 5.10 11.16
N THR A 62 -6.70 4.31 11.82
CA THR A 62 -7.26 4.66 13.13
C THR A 62 -6.16 4.79 14.19
N THR A 63 -5.17 3.90 14.16
CA THR A 63 -4.01 3.96 15.05
C THR A 63 -3.16 5.20 14.77
N ILE A 64 -2.89 5.52 13.50
CA ILE A 64 -2.15 6.75 13.15
C ILE A 64 -2.94 7.98 13.60
N PHE A 65 -4.25 8.04 13.33
CA PHE A 65 -5.08 9.15 13.76
C PHE A 65 -5.04 9.35 15.28
N LYS A 66 -5.07 8.26 16.08
CA LYS A 66 -4.90 8.35 17.54
C LYS A 66 -3.50 8.81 17.97
N ILE A 67 -2.46 8.43 17.24
CA ILE A 67 -1.07 8.88 17.50
C ILE A 67 -0.94 10.39 17.25
N LEU A 68 -1.57 10.89 16.19
CA LEU A 68 -1.49 12.30 15.81
C LEU A 68 -2.47 13.15 16.62
N ASN A 69 -3.71 12.72 16.78
CA ASN A 69 -4.76 13.42 17.51
C ASN A 69 -4.71 13.17 19.02
N GLN A 70 -3.51 13.09 19.61
CA GLN A 70 -3.39 12.94 21.07
C GLN A 70 -3.91 14.20 21.75
N ASP A 71 -4.78 13.98 22.73
CA ASP A 71 -5.52 15.01 23.43
C ASP A 71 -4.60 16.05 24.06
N THR A 72 -5.08 17.29 24.04
CA THR A 72 -4.42 18.54 24.45
C THR A 72 -3.80 18.58 25.86
N GLU A 73 -3.91 17.51 26.65
CA GLU A 73 -3.38 17.42 28.01
C GLU A 73 -1.85 17.22 28.05
N ASN A 74 -1.25 16.61 27.03
CA ASN A 74 0.20 16.53 26.92
C ASN A 74 0.66 16.68 25.46
N PRO A 75 0.53 17.90 24.89
CA PRO A 75 0.79 18.16 23.48
C PRO A 75 2.26 17.97 23.10
N ASN A 76 3.15 17.61 24.03
CA ASN A 76 4.60 17.58 23.86
C ASN A 76 5.14 16.26 23.29
N PHE A 77 4.29 15.24 23.11
CA PHE A 77 4.74 13.90 22.73
C PHE A 77 3.88 13.32 21.61
N ILE A 78 4.41 13.31 20.38
CA ILE A 78 3.79 12.63 19.24
C ILE A 78 4.82 11.67 18.67
N ASP A 79 4.45 10.39 18.60
CA ASP A 79 5.31 9.35 18.03
C ASP A 79 5.21 9.31 16.49
N PHE A 80 5.85 10.28 15.85
CA PHE A 80 5.86 10.38 14.39
C PHE A 80 6.60 9.21 13.72
N SER A 81 7.50 8.53 14.42
CA SER A 81 8.19 7.36 13.84
C SER A 81 7.23 6.22 13.66
N SER A 82 6.40 5.94 14.68
CA SER A 82 5.30 4.99 14.54
C SER A 82 4.32 5.43 13.46
N ALA A 83 3.95 6.72 13.40
CA ALA A 83 3.06 7.23 12.34
C ALA A 83 3.65 7.02 10.93
N ALA A 84 4.94 7.28 10.73
CA ALA A 84 5.62 7.11 9.44
C ALA A 84 5.71 5.63 9.02
N ILE A 85 6.01 4.72 9.94
CA ILE A 85 6.03 3.25 9.68
C ILE A 85 4.64 2.79 9.26
N LEU A 86 3.63 3.17 10.03
CA LEU A 86 2.24 2.77 9.76
C LEU A 86 1.74 3.39 8.45
N THR A 87 2.17 4.60 8.11
CA THR A 87 1.89 5.22 6.80
C THR A 87 2.47 4.37 5.67
N ARG A 88 3.73 3.96 5.77
CA ARG A 88 4.34 3.04 4.79
C ARG A 88 3.56 1.73 4.70
N SER A 89 3.08 1.20 5.82
CA SER A 89 2.23 -0.01 5.82
C SER A 89 0.94 0.20 5.02
N ILE A 90 0.32 1.39 5.07
CA ILE A 90 -0.87 1.72 4.26
C ILE A 90 -0.53 1.76 2.77
N LEU A 91 0.61 2.33 2.39
CA LEU A 91 1.10 2.32 0.99
C LEU A 91 1.24 0.89 0.46
N GLU A 92 1.86 0.02 1.26
CA GLU A 92 2.05 -1.39 0.92
C GLU A 92 0.73 -2.16 0.88
N CYS A 93 -0.20 -1.88 1.80
CA CYS A 93 -1.55 -2.46 1.79
C CYS A 93 -2.32 -2.06 0.53
N TYR A 94 -2.28 -0.80 0.13
CA TYR A 94 -2.94 -0.35 -1.10
C TYR A 94 -2.34 -1.02 -2.34
N LYS A 95 -1.03 -1.24 -2.37
CA LYS A 95 -0.41 -2.00 -3.46
C LYS A 95 -0.98 -3.41 -3.55
N THR A 96 -1.08 -4.13 -2.43
CA THR A 96 -1.70 -5.45 -2.39
C THR A 96 -3.17 -5.39 -2.80
N PHE A 97 -3.89 -4.37 -2.33
CA PHE A 97 -5.28 -4.10 -2.72
C PHE A 97 -5.40 -3.98 -4.24
N TYR A 98 -4.61 -3.10 -4.86
CA TYR A 98 -4.65 -2.89 -6.31
C TYR A 98 -4.22 -4.14 -7.06
N TYR A 99 -3.16 -4.83 -6.63
CA TYR A 99 -2.68 -6.03 -7.29
C TYR A 99 -3.71 -7.17 -7.28
N LEU A 100 -4.43 -7.37 -6.18
CA LEU A 100 -5.43 -8.44 -6.12
C LEU A 100 -6.80 -8.03 -6.67
N THR A 101 -7.05 -6.74 -6.85
CA THR A 101 -8.41 -6.24 -7.08
C THR A 101 -8.50 -5.24 -8.23
N SER A 102 -7.44 -5.16 -9.04
CA SER A 102 -7.39 -4.37 -10.28
C SER A 102 -8.53 -4.75 -11.22
N ASP A 103 -8.83 -3.83 -12.14
CA ASP A 103 -9.97 -3.97 -13.03
C ASP A 103 -9.79 -5.19 -13.96
N THR A 104 -10.84 -6.00 -14.07
CA THR A 104 -10.95 -7.20 -14.94
C THR A 104 -9.93 -8.32 -14.73
N LEU A 105 -9.74 -8.80 -13.50
CA LEU A 105 -9.01 -10.06 -13.26
C LEU A 105 -9.88 -11.28 -13.53
N LEU A 106 -9.35 -12.23 -14.29
CA LEU A 106 -9.96 -13.54 -14.46
C LEU A 106 -9.78 -14.37 -13.17
N ALA A 107 -10.73 -15.25 -12.85
CA ALA A 107 -10.70 -16.02 -11.60
C ALA A 107 -9.41 -16.83 -11.42
N TYR A 108 -8.91 -17.48 -12.49
CA TYR A 108 -7.68 -18.26 -12.46
C TYR A 108 -6.41 -17.39 -12.36
N GLU A 109 -6.48 -16.13 -12.83
CA GLU A 109 -5.42 -15.14 -12.62
C GLU A 109 -5.41 -14.66 -11.17
N LEU A 110 -6.56 -14.36 -10.58
CA LEU A 110 -6.67 -14.01 -9.17
C LEU A 110 -6.12 -15.11 -8.26
N GLU A 111 -6.49 -16.37 -8.52
CA GLU A 111 -5.96 -17.54 -7.82
C GLU A 111 -4.43 -17.60 -7.93
N PHE A 112 -3.89 -17.44 -9.14
CA PHE A 112 -2.44 -17.38 -9.34
C PHE A 112 -1.77 -16.27 -8.53
N ARG A 113 -2.35 -15.06 -8.53
CA ARG A 113 -1.83 -13.92 -7.78
C ARG A 113 -1.82 -14.17 -6.27
N LEU A 114 -2.84 -14.86 -5.73
CA LEU A 114 -2.89 -15.29 -4.33
C LEU A 114 -1.82 -16.33 -4.02
N LEU A 115 -1.64 -17.34 -4.88
CA LEU A 115 -0.58 -18.36 -4.71
C LEU A 115 0.82 -17.73 -4.70
N ILE A 116 1.03 -16.66 -5.47
CA ILE A 116 2.29 -15.93 -5.47
C ILE A 116 2.53 -15.18 -4.14
N LEU A 117 1.48 -14.59 -3.54
CA LEU A 117 1.58 -13.98 -2.21
C LEU A 117 1.84 -15.04 -1.13
N GLU A 118 1.15 -16.18 -1.21
CA GLU A 118 1.38 -17.32 -0.31
C GLU A 118 2.83 -17.80 -0.40
N LEU A 119 3.35 -17.97 -1.62
CA LEU A 119 4.75 -18.35 -1.85
C LEU A 119 5.73 -17.35 -1.21
N TYR A 120 5.46 -16.04 -1.37
CA TYR A 120 6.29 -15.00 -0.78
C TYR A 120 6.27 -15.06 0.75
N ASP A 121 5.10 -15.17 1.37
CA ASP A 121 4.96 -15.25 2.82
C ASP A 121 5.64 -16.51 3.38
N THR A 122 5.52 -17.66 2.71
CA THR A 122 6.22 -18.89 3.08
C THR A 122 7.74 -18.73 3.00
N LEU A 123 8.25 -18.08 1.95
CA LEU A 123 9.68 -17.80 1.78
C LEU A 123 10.21 -16.83 2.85
N GLU A 124 9.49 -15.76 3.16
CA GLU A 124 9.86 -14.83 4.24
C GLU A 124 9.89 -15.51 5.60
N ARG A 125 8.88 -16.35 5.89
CA ARG A 125 8.86 -17.16 7.12
C ARG A 125 10.08 -18.10 7.19
N GLN A 126 10.46 -18.70 6.06
CA GLN A 126 11.64 -19.57 5.99
C GLN A 126 12.92 -18.79 6.29
N LYS A 127 13.06 -17.58 5.72
CA LYS A 127 14.19 -16.69 5.99
C LYS A 127 14.25 -16.29 7.45
N MET A 128 13.13 -15.89 8.06
CA MET A 128 13.08 -15.51 9.47
C MET A 128 13.53 -16.67 10.38
N ILE A 129 13.05 -17.89 10.11
CA ILE A 129 13.44 -19.11 10.83
C ILE A 129 14.96 -19.36 10.73
N GLN A 130 15.54 -19.18 9.53
CA GLN A 130 16.99 -19.33 9.32
C GLN A 130 17.79 -18.25 10.06
N LEU A 131 17.34 -16.99 10.02
CA LEU A 131 18.03 -15.84 10.63
C LEU A 131 18.03 -15.89 12.15
N LEU A 132 16.93 -16.32 12.77
CA LEU A 132 16.84 -16.43 14.22
C LEU A 132 17.84 -17.42 14.80
N LYS A 133 18.57 -18.18 13.95
CA LYS A 133 19.50 -19.26 14.35
C LYS A 133 18.89 -20.09 15.48
N ALA A 134 17.57 -20.27 15.46
CA ALA A 134 16.87 -20.92 16.53
C ALA A 134 17.37 -22.35 16.51
N ARG A 135 18.36 -22.63 17.37
CA ARG A 135 19.03 -23.91 17.51
C ARG A 135 18.06 -25.01 17.97
N GLU A 136 16.81 -24.64 18.20
CA GLU A 136 15.74 -25.44 18.79
C GLU A 136 14.40 -25.32 18.05
N LEU A 137 14.31 -24.65 16.88
CA LEU A 137 13.14 -24.90 16.03
C LEU A 137 13.21 -26.37 15.62
N GLU A 138 12.17 -27.12 15.97
CA GLU A 138 12.13 -28.56 15.75
C GLU A 138 12.34 -28.81 14.26
N GLU A 139 13.13 -29.83 13.90
CA GLU A 139 13.29 -30.23 12.48
C GLU A 139 11.93 -30.45 11.79
N ILE A 140 10.89 -30.71 12.59
CA ILE A 140 9.48 -30.75 12.20
C ILE A 140 9.03 -29.44 11.55
N GLU A 141 9.22 -28.26 12.16
CA GLU A 141 8.75 -26.99 11.60
C GLU A 141 9.46 -26.62 10.29
N LYS A 142 10.75 -26.97 10.18
CA LYS A 142 11.50 -26.78 8.92
C LYS A 142 10.96 -27.69 7.82
N GLN A 143 10.61 -28.93 8.17
CA GLN A 143 10.05 -29.90 7.25
C GLN A 143 8.65 -29.49 6.80
N GLU A 144 7.78 -29.09 7.74
CA GLU A 144 6.44 -28.57 7.44
C GLU A 144 6.48 -27.36 6.48
N LEU A 145 7.39 -26.42 6.73
CA LEU A 145 7.51 -25.24 5.87
C LEU A 145 8.03 -25.58 4.48
N LYS A 146 8.93 -26.57 4.38
CA LYS A 146 9.39 -27.08 3.09
C LYS A 146 8.25 -27.76 2.32
N GLU A 147 7.43 -28.54 3.00
CA GLU A 147 6.26 -29.20 2.41
C GLU A 147 5.24 -28.17 1.92
N GLN A 148 4.95 -27.14 2.71
CA GLN A 148 4.09 -26.01 2.30
C GLN A 148 4.64 -25.32 1.04
N LEU A 149 5.96 -25.06 1.02
CA LEU A 149 6.61 -24.40 -0.10
C LEU A 149 6.56 -25.25 -1.39
N ASP A 150 6.78 -26.56 -1.28
CA ASP A 150 6.64 -27.49 -2.40
C ASP A 150 5.19 -27.60 -2.87
N GLU A 151 4.22 -27.61 -1.95
CA GLU A 151 2.78 -27.61 -2.26
C GLU A 151 2.39 -26.36 -3.06
N VAL A 152 2.73 -25.17 -2.58
CA VAL A 152 2.42 -23.89 -3.24
C VAL A 152 3.10 -23.83 -4.61
N LYS A 153 4.38 -24.21 -4.72
CA LYS A 153 5.08 -24.28 -6.02
C LYS A 153 4.37 -25.21 -7.00
N ASN A 154 3.84 -26.34 -6.53
CA ASN A 154 3.11 -27.27 -7.38
C ASN A 154 1.74 -26.72 -7.80
N LYS A 155 0.98 -26.08 -6.89
CA LYS A 155 -0.26 -25.37 -7.22
C LYS A 155 -0.04 -24.31 -8.30
N ILE A 156 1.05 -23.55 -8.19
CA ILE A 156 1.39 -22.54 -9.20
C ILE A 156 1.68 -23.19 -10.57
N LYS A 157 2.47 -24.27 -10.61
CA LYS A 157 2.82 -24.95 -11.88
C LYS A 157 1.60 -25.48 -12.63
N ILE A 158 0.58 -25.94 -11.92
CA ILE A 158 -0.65 -26.48 -12.52
C ILE A 158 -1.72 -25.41 -12.80
N ASN A 159 -1.55 -24.19 -12.28
CA ASN A 159 -2.51 -23.11 -12.48
C ASN A 159 -2.60 -22.70 -13.96
N GLN A 160 -3.84 -22.46 -14.43
CA GLN A 160 -4.11 -22.14 -15.83
C GLN A 160 -3.44 -20.85 -16.29
N TYR A 161 -3.40 -19.80 -15.46
CA TYR A 161 -2.74 -18.54 -15.79
C TYR A 161 -1.24 -18.77 -16.04
N TYR A 162 -0.59 -19.53 -15.16
CA TYR A 162 0.84 -19.83 -15.28
C TYR A 162 1.17 -20.60 -16.56
N GLN A 163 0.32 -21.53 -16.96
CA GLN A 163 0.46 -22.28 -18.22
C GLN A 163 0.26 -21.38 -19.44
N LEU A 164 -0.66 -20.40 -19.38
CA LEU A 164 -0.82 -19.42 -20.45
C LEU A 164 0.42 -18.53 -20.59
N LEU A 165 1.02 -18.14 -19.47
CA LEU A 165 2.28 -17.38 -19.48
C LEU A 165 3.40 -18.15 -20.19
N GLU A 166 3.44 -19.49 -20.17
CA GLU A 166 4.47 -20.27 -20.91
C GLU A 166 4.53 -19.93 -22.41
N LEU A 167 3.40 -19.51 -22.98
CA LEU A 167 3.32 -19.06 -24.37
C LEU A 167 3.99 -17.69 -24.56
N GLU A 168 3.99 -16.86 -23.52
CA GLU A 168 4.63 -15.54 -23.44
C GLU A 168 6.02 -15.66 -22.79
N LYS A 169 7.00 -16.10 -23.60
CA LYS A 169 8.36 -16.49 -23.14
C LYS A 169 9.05 -15.49 -22.22
N GLU A 170 8.81 -14.19 -22.36
CA GLU A 170 9.46 -13.16 -21.54
C GLU A 170 8.88 -13.11 -20.11
N GLU A 171 7.55 -13.08 -19.97
CA GLU A 171 6.91 -13.11 -18.65
C GLU A 171 7.12 -14.44 -17.96
N HIS A 172 6.99 -15.56 -18.68
CA HIS A 172 7.27 -16.87 -18.09
C HIS A 172 8.72 -17.02 -17.61
N GLN A 173 9.70 -16.45 -18.32
CA GLN A 173 11.09 -16.48 -17.87
C GLN A 173 11.28 -15.74 -16.54
N LYS A 174 10.50 -14.68 -16.29
CA LYS A 174 10.47 -14.02 -14.98
C LYS A 174 10.02 -15.04 -13.93
N TYR A 175 8.83 -15.64 -14.07
CA TYR A 175 8.27 -16.58 -13.07
C TYR A 175 9.15 -17.80 -12.83
N LYS A 176 9.76 -18.31 -13.89
CA LYS A 176 10.69 -19.44 -13.82
C LYS A 176 11.91 -19.17 -12.93
N GLN A 177 12.35 -17.91 -12.78
CA GLN A 177 13.47 -17.58 -11.88
C GLN A 177 13.11 -17.74 -10.41
N LEU A 178 11.83 -17.63 -10.04
CA LEU A 178 11.38 -17.83 -8.65
C LEU A 178 11.51 -19.28 -8.22
N PHE A 179 11.27 -20.20 -9.14
CA PHE A 179 11.34 -21.65 -8.90
C PHE A 179 12.76 -22.22 -8.92
N LYS A 180 13.74 -21.48 -9.47
CA LYS A 180 15.11 -21.99 -9.66
C LYS A 180 16.04 -21.76 -8.47
N LYS A 181 15.61 -21.05 -7.43
CA LYS A 181 16.45 -20.64 -6.29
C LYS A 181 16.40 -21.61 -5.10
N ASP A 182 16.39 -22.91 -5.38
CA ASP A 182 16.69 -23.91 -4.36
C ASP A 182 18.21 -24.22 -4.41
N ASP A 183 18.84 -24.28 -3.22
CA ASP A 183 20.15 -24.87 -2.88
C ASP A 183 21.42 -24.01 -2.68
N THR A 184 21.50 -22.73 -3.06
CA THR A 184 22.73 -21.91 -2.78
C THR A 184 22.54 -20.70 -1.86
N CYS A 185 21.61 -20.77 -0.91
CA CYS A 185 21.39 -19.76 0.15
C CYS A 185 22.54 -19.60 1.17
N LYS A 186 23.79 -19.95 0.81
CA LYS A 186 24.98 -19.68 1.65
C LYS A 186 25.66 -18.34 1.36
N ASN A 187 25.41 -17.73 0.19
CA ASN A 187 26.03 -16.45 -0.21
C ASN A 187 25.00 -15.32 -0.46
N LEU A 188 23.75 -15.48 -0.02
CA LEU A 188 22.66 -14.55 -0.33
C LEU A 188 22.58 -13.31 0.59
N PHE A 189 23.42 -13.24 1.63
CA PHE A 189 23.41 -12.12 2.60
C PHE A 189 23.99 -10.80 2.05
N SER A 190 24.52 -10.77 0.82
CA SER A 190 24.95 -9.53 0.15
C SER A 190 24.03 -9.10 -1.00
N GLU A 191 22.96 -9.85 -1.30
CA GLU A 191 22.03 -9.55 -2.41
C GLU A 191 20.54 -9.70 -2.00
N GLU A 192 20.21 -9.31 -0.76
CA GLU A 192 18.84 -9.25 -0.22
C GLU A 192 17.88 -8.51 -1.18
N ASP A 193 18.35 -7.41 -1.78
CA ASP A 193 17.60 -6.60 -2.73
C ASP A 193 17.26 -7.31 -4.06
N LYS A 194 17.86 -8.46 -4.41
CA LYS A 194 17.63 -9.09 -5.73
C LYS A 194 16.63 -10.22 -5.73
N PHE A 195 16.46 -10.95 -4.62
CA PHE A 195 15.46 -12.02 -4.57
C PHE A 195 14.07 -11.45 -4.32
N ASP A 196 13.95 -10.51 -3.38
CA ASP A 196 12.68 -9.85 -3.10
C ASP A 196 12.25 -9.02 -4.30
N LYS A 197 13.20 -8.32 -4.93
CA LYS A 197 12.97 -7.68 -6.22
C LYS A 197 12.64 -8.67 -7.33
N ALA A 198 13.25 -9.86 -7.40
CA ALA A 198 12.87 -10.86 -8.41
C ALA A 198 11.46 -11.39 -8.14
N VAL A 199 11.14 -11.93 -6.96
CA VAL A 199 9.78 -12.38 -6.60
C VAL A 199 8.75 -11.30 -6.85
N MET A 200 9.07 -10.05 -6.49
CA MET A 200 8.18 -8.91 -6.65
C MET A 200 8.08 -8.37 -8.09
N ASP A 201 9.15 -8.34 -8.88
CA ASP A 201 9.18 -7.91 -10.30
C ASP A 201 8.53 -8.96 -11.21
N VAL A 202 8.71 -10.22 -10.84
CA VAL A 202 8.25 -11.37 -11.60
C VAL A 202 6.76 -11.59 -11.43
N ALA A 203 6.24 -11.43 -10.21
CA ALA A 203 4.84 -11.65 -9.88
C ALA A 203 3.82 -10.81 -10.65
N GLY A 204 4.24 -9.75 -11.35
CA GLY A 204 3.33 -8.67 -11.74
C GLY A 204 2.85 -7.84 -10.54
N CYS A 205 3.24 -8.22 -9.30
CA CYS A 205 3.09 -7.42 -8.09
C CYS A 205 3.75 -6.04 -8.22
N PHE A 206 4.67 -5.84 -9.16
CA PHE A 206 5.24 -4.55 -9.54
C PHE A 206 4.75 -4.07 -10.92
N ILE A 207 3.44 -3.85 -11.07
CA ILE A 207 3.12 -2.50 -11.54
C ILE A 207 3.78 -1.60 -10.48
N SER A 208 4.86 -0.94 -10.87
CA SER A 208 5.60 -0.10 -9.93
C SER A 208 4.63 0.81 -9.20
N HIS A 209 4.81 1.06 -7.91
CA HIS A 209 3.85 1.85 -7.14
C HIS A 209 3.50 3.17 -7.82
N TYR A 210 4.48 3.79 -8.49
CA TYR A 210 4.28 4.99 -9.27
C TYR A 210 3.46 4.77 -10.55
N LYS A 211 3.49 3.59 -11.16
CA LYS A 211 2.65 3.22 -12.31
C LYS A 211 1.23 2.87 -11.87
N VAL A 212 1.05 2.22 -10.71
CA VAL A 212 -0.28 2.05 -10.08
C VAL A 212 -0.88 3.43 -9.82
N LEU A 213 -0.09 4.27 -9.17
CA LEU A 213 -0.44 5.66 -8.86
C LEU A 213 -0.76 6.44 -10.13
N SER A 214 0.10 6.39 -11.15
CA SER A 214 -0.11 7.06 -12.44
C SER A 214 -1.40 6.61 -13.12
N ASN A 215 -1.63 5.30 -13.22
CA ASN A 215 -2.83 4.74 -13.83
C ASN A 215 -4.10 5.21 -13.10
N ARG A 216 -4.07 5.25 -11.75
CA ARG A 216 -5.20 5.71 -10.95
C ARG A 216 -5.38 7.22 -11.03
N LEU A 217 -4.31 8.01 -11.07
CA LEU A 217 -4.37 9.46 -11.26
C LEU A 217 -5.02 9.83 -12.60
N VAL A 218 -4.68 9.10 -13.67
CA VAL A 218 -5.33 9.25 -14.99
C VAL A 218 -6.83 8.95 -14.93
N LYS A 219 -7.23 7.93 -14.16
CA LYS A 219 -8.65 7.56 -13.99
C LYS A 219 -9.43 8.61 -13.19
N ILE A 220 -8.82 9.16 -12.14
CA ILE A 220 -9.48 10.05 -11.18
C ILE A 220 -9.49 11.51 -11.63
N ILE A 221 -8.46 11.97 -12.34
CA ILE A 221 -8.31 13.36 -12.75
C ILE A 221 -8.43 13.46 -14.28
N PRO A 222 -9.58 13.93 -14.80
CA PRO A 222 -9.73 14.22 -16.22
C PRO A 222 -8.63 15.18 -16.71
N GLY A 223 -7.94 14.80 -17.78
CA GLY A 223 -6.87 15.61 -18.37
C GLY A 223 -5.51 15.50 -17.66
N TYR A 224 -5.33 14.59 -16.71
CA TYR A 224 -4.01 14.30 -16.16
C TYR A 224 -3.09 13.70 -17.23
N GLU A 225 -2.03 14.42 -17.59
CA GLU A 225 -0.99 13.90 -18.48
C GLU A 225 -0.09 12.91 -17.72
N HIS A 226 0.27 11.82 -18.39
CA HIS A 226 0.98 10.69 -17.78
C HIS A 226 2.45 11.06 -17.48
N GLU A 227 2.72 11.72 -16.35
CA GLU A 227 4.07 12.13 -15.91
C GLU A 227 4.80 11.02 -15.13
N GLU A 228 4.88 9.81 -15.69
CA GLU A 228 5.32 8.59 -14.98
C GLU A 228 6.69 8.74 -14.27
N GLU A 229 7.68 9.36 -14.91
CA GLU A 229 9.02 9.54 -14.33
C GLU A 229 9.04 10.53 -13.16
N LYS A 230 8.20 11.57 -13.17
CA LYS A 230 8.08 12.50 -12.03
C LYS A 230 7.43 11.80 -10.83
N ILE A 231 6.32 11.09 -11.07
CA ILE A 231 5.63 10.31 -10.03
C ILE A 231 6.59 9.26 -9.44
N LYS A 232 7.37 8.59 -10.29
CA LYS A 232 8.39 7.62 -9.87
C LYS A 232 9.43 8.22 -8.94
N HIS A 233 9.99 9.38 -9.31
CA HIS A 233 10.98 10.04 -8.48
C HIS A 233 10.40 10.41 -7.10
N ARG A 234 9.19 10.96 -7.08
CA ARG A 234 8.50 11.39 -5.86
C ARG A 234 8.08 10.25 -4.96
N TYR A 235 7.54 9.19 -5.55
CA TYR A 235 7.20 7.99 -4.81
C TYR A 235 8.44 7.38 -4.15
N LYS A 236 9.54 7.27 -4.90
CA LYS A 236 10.83 6.81 -4.34
C LYS A 236 11.32 7.70 -3.21
N PHE A 237 11.19 9.02 -3.37
CA PHE A 237 11.53 9.98 -2.33
C PHE A 237 10.65 9.78 -1.09
N LEU A 238 9.33 9.72 -1.22
CA LEU A 238 8.39 9.51 -0.12
C LEU A 238 8.68 8.20 0.61
N TYR A 239 8.85 7.11 -0.12
CA TYR A 239 9.13 5.80 0.47
C TYR A 239 10.46 5.80 1.23
N LYS A 240 11.50 6.38 0.64
CA LYS A 240 12.80 6.55 1.29
C LYS A 240 12.69 7.47 2.51
N TYR A 241 11.92 8.54 2.42
CA TYR A 241 11.66 9.48 3.51
C TYR A 241 10.99 8.75 4.68
N LEU A 242 9.87 8.07 4.46
CA LEU A 242 9.16 7.30 5.49
C LEU A 242 10.05 6.21 6.11
N SER A 243 10.88 5.54 5.31
CA SER A 243 11.84 4.55 5.81
C SER A 243 12.96 5.17 6.64
N ASN A 244 13.53 6.28 6.18
CA ASN A 244 14.62 6.98 6.88
C ASN A 244 14.12 7.67 8.15
N PHE A 245 12.86 8.07 8.18
CA PHE A 245 12.24 8.74 9.32
C PHE A 245 12.39 7.89 10.59
N VAL A 246 12.36 6.56 10.44
CA VAL A 246 12.52 5.60 11.54
C VAL A 246 13.97 5.49 12.01
N HIS A 247 14.91 5.47 11.07
CA HIS A 247 16.28 5.00 11.35
C HIS A 247 17.28 6.14 11.55
N VAL A 248 17.04 7.30 10.96
CA VAL A 248 18.07 8.36 10.83
C VAL A 248 17.55 9.73 11.29
N SER A 249 16.25 9.88 11.46
CA SER A 249 15.67 11.15 11.84
C SER A 249 15.96 11.46 13.32
N PRO A 250 16.40 12.68 13.67
CA PRO A 250 16.42 13.12 15.06
C PRO A 250 15.05 12.94 15.76
N TYR A 251 13.96 13.02 14.97
CA TYR A 251 12.59 12.80 15.43
C TYR A 251 12.30 11.37 15.89
N SER A 252 13.08 10.38 15.47
CA SER A 252 12.91 9.00 15.96
C SER A 252 13.36 8.80 17.40
N ILE A 253 14.15 9.74 17.91
CA ILE A 253 14.63 9.73 19.29
C ILE A 253 13.88 10.78 20.11
N SER A 254 13.59 11.95 19.54
CA SER A 254 13.16 13.09 20.35
C SER A 254 11.66 13.14 20.67
N GLN A 255 10.78 12.46 19.92
CA GLN A 255 9.31 12.38 20.12
C GLN A 255 8.58 13.73 20.41
N HIS A 256 9.27 14.86 20.24
CA HIS A 256 8.79 16.20 20.57
C HIS A 256 7.99 16.78 19.41
N SER A 257 6.68 16.96 19.65
CA SER A 257 5.69 17.49 18.71
C SER A 257 6.04 18.84 18.08
N HIS A 258 6.56 19.78 18.87
CA HIS A 258 6.86 21.14 18.46
C HIS A 258 8.04 21.26 17.48
N LEU A 259 8.81 20.20 17.29
CA LEU A 259 9.95 20.19 16.37
C LEU A 259 9.57 19.77 14.95
N ILE A 260 8.34 19.27 14.74
CA ILE A 260 7.86 18.81 13.44
C ILE A 260 7.09 19.94 12.77
N SER A 261 7.56 20.34 11.59
CA SER A 261 6.85 21.31 10.77
C SER A 261 5.58 20.71 10.18
N ILE A 262 4.61 21.56 9.86
CA ILE A 262 3.39 21.13 9.17
C ILE A 262 3.69 20.41 7.84
N ASP A 263 4.77 20.77 7.16
CA ASP A 263 5.20 20.14 5.91
C ASP A 263 5.69 18.70 6.12
N GLU A 264 6.35 18.42 7.24
CA GLU A 264 6.74 17.05 7.60
C GLU A 264 5.50 16.20 7.92
N LEU A 265 4.52 16.78 8.62
CA LEU A 265 3.27 16.09 8.90
C LEU A 265 2.45 15.80 7.63
N LYS A 266 2.42 16.73 6.66
CA LYS A 266 1.79 16.53 5.35
C LYS A 266 2.36 15.30 4.63
N LYS A 267 3.68 15.06 4.71
CA LYS A 267 4.33 13.87 4.12
C LYS A 267 3.90 12.56 4.76
N ILE A 268 3.30 12.59 5.95
CA ILE A 268 2.76 11.42 6.65
C ILE A 268 1.25 11.30 6.36
N VAL A 269 0.49 12.37 6.56
CA VAL A 269 -0.99 12.33 6.50
C VAL A 269 -1.53 12.28 5.07
N LEU A 270 -1.01 13.11 4.16
CA LEU A 270 -1.56 13.20 2.80
C LEU A 270 -1.51 11.86 2.03
N PRO A 271 -0.43 11.05 2.11
CA PRO A 271 -0.44 9.72 1.51
C PRO A 271 -1.54 8.81 2.08
N ILE A 272 -1.82 8.87 3.39
CA ILE A 272 -2.88 8.06 4.01
C ILE A 272 -4.24 8.45 3.44
N VAL A 273 -4.55 9.74 3.50
CA VAL A 273 -5.77 10.34 2.93
C VAL A 273 -5.92 9.89 1.48
N PHE A 274 -4.85 10.02 0.69
CA PHE A 274 -4.86 9.64 -0.71
C PHE A 274 -5.20 8.16 -0.92
N TYR A 275 -4.46 7.24 -0.30
CA TYR A 275 -4.65 5.81 -0.52
C TYR A 275 -5.96 5.26 0.05
N LEU A 276 -6.45 5.81 1.17
CA LEU A 276 -7.79 5.47 1.68
C LEU A 276 -8.88 5.86 0.69
N ASN A 277 -8.84 7.09 0.17
CA ASN A 277 -9.86 7.57 -0.75
C ASN A 277 -9.84 6.84 -2.09
N ILE A 278 -8.66 6.51 -2.62
CA ILE A 278 -8.60 5.68 -3.84
C ILE A 278 -9.14 4.28 -3.58
N ALA A 279 -8.79 3.63 -2.46
CA ALA A 279 -9.34 2.32 -2.13
C ALA A 279 -10.87 2.37 -2.01
N ASN A 280 -11.42 3.39 -1.37
CA ASN A 280 -12.87 3.60 -1.27
C ASN A 280 -13.50 3.77 -2.66
N ASN A 281 -12.93 4.62 -3.53
CA ASN A 281 -13.43 4.83 -4.88
C ASN A 281 -13.39 3.54 -5.72
N ASP A 282 -12.30 2.77 -5.63
CA ASP A 282 -12.17 1.49 -6.34
C ASP A 282 -13.21 0.45 -5.88
N ILE A 283 -13.73 0.57 -4.65
CA ILE A 283 -14.85 -0.24 -4.14
C ILE A 283 -16.17 0.34 -4.65
N LEU A 284 -16.41 1.64 -4.47
CA LEU A 284 -17.65 2.31 -4.84
C LEU A 284 -17.98 2.18 -6.33
N ASP A 285 -16.96 2.13 -7.20
CA ASP A 285 -17.13 1.84 -8.63
C ASP A 285 -17.83 0.50 -8.89
N ASP A 286 -17.66 -0.50 -8.02
CA ASP A 286 -18.32 -1.81 -8.10
C ASP A 286 -19.67 -1.85 -7.33
N PHE A 287 -20.02 -0.79 -6.58
CA PHE A 287 -21.25 -0.67 -5.78
C PHE A 287 -21.92 0.70 -5.97
N PRO A 288 -22.53 0.97 -7.13
CA PRO A 288 -23.12 2.28 -7.45
C PRO A 288 -24.25 2.68 -6.49
N ASP A 289 -25.03 1.71 -6.00
CA ASP A 289 -26.12 1.98 -5.05
C ASP A 289 -25.59 2.52 -3.70
N LEU A 290 -24.44 2.00 -3.26
CA LEU A 290 -23.77 2.48 -2.05
C LEU A 290 -23.22 3.89 -2.26
N GLU A 291 -22.71 4.18 -3.46
CA GLU A 291 -22.21 5.52 -3.80
C GLU A 291 -23.32 6.58 -3.71
N GLU A 292 -24.54 6.25 -4.15
CA GLU A 292 -25.71 7.11 -4.01
C GLU A 292 -26.13 7.30 -2.55
N GLU A 293 -26.20 6.20 -1.77
CA GLU A 293 -26.56 6.23 -0.35
C GLU A 293 -25.58 7.11 0.46
N LEU A 294 -24.29 6.97 0.18
CA LEU A 294 -23.23 7.70 0.89
C LEU A 294 -23.06 9.15 0.41
N GLN A 295 -23.71 9.56 -0.68
CA GLN A 295 -23.62 10.90 -1.28
C GLN A 295 -22.16 11.36 -1.53
N VAL A 296 -21.26 10.42 -1.83
CA VAL A 296 -19.79 10.64 -1.79
C VAL A 296 -19.32 11.59 -2.89
N LYS A 297 -19.81 11.40 -4.12
CA LYS A 297 -19.34 12.18 -5.29
C LYS A 297 -19.81 13.64 -5.29
N THR A 298 -20.88 13.98 -4.58
CA THR A 298 -21.52 15.31 -4.70
C THR A 298 -21.24 16.26 -3.54
N ASN A 299 -20.83 15.78 -2.35
CA ASN A 299 -20.92 16.60 -1.14
C ASN A 299 -19.63 16.75 -0.30
N ASN A 300 -18.48 16.18 -0.70
CA ASN A 300 -17.27 16.26 0.13
C ASN A 300 -16.06 16.89 -0.59
N PRO A 301 -16.09 18.21 -0.86
CA PRO A 301 -14.99 18.92 -1.53
C PRO A 301 -13.66 18.82 -0.77
N GLU A 302 -13.70 18.63 0.56
CA GLU A 302 -12.51 18.48 1.42
C GLU A 302 -11.68 17.23 1.08
N ILE A 303 -12.35 16.13 0.66
CA ILE A 303 -11.67 14.90 0.24
C ILE A 303 -10.90 15.15 -1.07
N PHE A 304 -11.54 15.82 -2.02
CA PHE A 304 -10.91 16.20 -3.29
C PHE A 304 -9.81 17.25 -3.10
N GLU A 305 -9.94 18.10 -2.08
CA GLU A 305 -8.92 19.05 -1.70
C GLU A 305 -7.64 18.36 -1.23
N GLY A 306 -7.73 17.44 -0.25
CA GLY A 306 -6.58 16.65 0.23
C GLY A 306 -5.92 15.81 -0.86
N LEU A 307 -6.71 15.25 -1.77
CA LEU A 307 -6.21 14.56 -2.97
C LEU A 307 -5.46 15.53 -3.89
N GLY A 308 -6.05 16.69 -4.17
CA GLY A 308 -5.44 17.76 -4.94
C GLY A 308 -4.10 18.21 -4.34
N GLU A 309 -4.01 18.33 -3.01
CA GLU A 309 -2.77 18.71 -2.34
C GLU A 309 -1.66 17.68 -2.52
N PHE A 310 -1.97 16.40 -2.33
CA PHE A 310 -0.99 15.34 -2.54
C PHE A 310 -0.54 15.28 -3.99
N ILE A 311 -1.46 15.51 -4.93
CA ILE A 311 -1.18 15.49 -6.37
C ILE A 311 -0.33 16.68 -6.78
N GLU A 312 -0.62 17.87 -6.26
CA GLU A 312 0.22 19.05 -6.47
C GLU A 312 1.60 18.85 -5.82
N TRP A 313 1.68 18.23 -4.64
CA TRP A 313 2.97 17.85 -4.03
C TRP A 313 3.77 16.87 -4.91
N LEU A 314 3.09 15.93 -5.58
CA LEU A 314 3.72 15.04 -6.56
C LEU A 314 4.17 15.79 -7.84
N ARG A 315 3.50 16.88 -8.21
CA ARG A 315 3.77 17.66 -9.44
C ARG A 315 4.83 18.75 -9.27
N CYS A 316 4.83 19.46 -8.15
CA CYS A 316 5.71 20.60 -7.92
C CYS A 316 7.17 20.16 -7.91
N ASP A 317 7.95 20.63 -8.89
CA ASP A 317 9.41 20.44 -8.91
C ASP A 317 10.00 20.94 -7.58
N ILE A 318 10.77 20.08 -6.89
CA ILE A 318 11.68 20.55 -5.86
C ILE A 318 12.75 21.25 -6.68
N ILE A 319 12.55 22.55 -6.87
CA ILE A 319 13.64 23.45 -7.16
C ILE A 319 14.54 23.33 -5.94
N ASN A 320 15.55 22.46 -6.02
CA ASN A 320 16.65 22.41 -5.07
C ASN A 320 17.45 23.70 -5.18
#